data_AF-A0A6A5FNX6-F1
#
_entry.id   AF-A0A6A5FNX6-F1
#
_cell.length_a   1.000
_cell.length_b   1.000
_cell.length_c   1.000
_cell.angle_alpha   90.00
_cell.angle_beta   90.00
_cell.angle_gamma   90.00
#
_symmetry.space_group_name_H-M   'P 1'
#
loop_
_entity.id
_entity.type
_entity.pdbx_description
1 polymer ?
#
loop_
_entity_poly.entity_id
_entity_poly.type
_entity_poly.pdbx_seq_one_letter_code
_entity_poly.pdbx_strand_id
1 'polypeptide(L)'
;MSFPLAVALALALGFLRTGLAQDERCVDLMKDSSCQSDGPRFFYNSTRSRCQRLVGGCGSNNNTFKTLESCQTLCYGNGNSDFNILFGIIVLMVVFMVIVTFVAFVVLVVQYCRRASSNG
;
A
#
# COMPACT_ATOMS: atom_id res chain seq x y z
N MET A 1 -9.18 4.59 30.07
CA MET A 1 -8.85 3.35 29.34
C MET A 1 -9.79 3.22 28.15
N SER A 2 -9.53 3.93 27.04
CA SER A 2 -10.47 3.94 25.89
C SER A 2 -9.84 4.38 24.56
N PHE A 3 -8.51 4.56 24.53
CA PHE A 3 -7.78 4.90 23.31
C PHE A 3 -7.48 3.75 22.31
N PRO A 4 -7.57 2.43 22.63
CA PRO A 4 -7.10 1.42 21.68
C PRO A 4 -8.00 1.29 20.44
N LEU A 5 -9.29 1.58 20.57
CA LEU A 5 -10.24 1.50 19.45
C LEU A 5 -10.03 2.61 18.41
N ALA A 6 -9.76 3.84 18.86
CA ALA A 6 -9.50 4.97 17.96
C ALA A 6 -8.18 4.78 17.19
N VAL A 7 -7.16 4.24 17.86
CA VAL A 7 -5.87 3.93 17.23
C VAL A 7 -6.00 2.76 16.26
N ALA A 8 -6.70 1.68 16.64
CA ALA A 8 -6.97 0.55 15.75
C ALA A 8 -7.78 0.98 14.51
N LEU A 9 -8.75 1.87 14.68
CA LEU A 9 -9.56 2.41 13.58
C LEU A 9 -8.72 3.31 12.66
N ALA A 10 -7.89 4.20 13.21
CA ALA A 10 -7.01 5.06 12.42
C ALA A 10 -5.97 4.26 11.62
N LEU A 11 -5.42 3.20 12.23
CA LEU A 11 -4.52 2.28 11.55
C LEU A 11 -5.26 1.49 10.45
N ALA A 12 -6.43 0.92 10.74
CA ALA A 12 -7.24 0.20 9.75
C ALA A 12 -7.65 1.10 8.57
N LEU A 13 -8.09 2.32 8.83
CA LEU A 13 -8.43 3.31 7.79
C LEU A 13 -7.20 3.81 7.02
N GLY A 14 -6.04 3.89 7.68
CA GLY A 14 -4.74 4.15 7.05
C GLY A 14 -4.35 3.03 6.08
N PHE A 15 -4.53 1.77 6.48
CA PHE A 15 -4.26 0.59 5.66
C PHE A 15 -5.24 0.41 4.49
N LEU A 16 -6.52 0.76 4.65
CA LEU A 16 -7.47 0.76 3.54
C LEU A 16 -7.13 1.80 2.46
N ARG A 17 -6.55 2.95 2.84
CA ARG A 17 -6.16 3.99 1.88
C ARG A 17 -4.92 3.64 1.07
N THR A 18 -3.99 2.87 1.63
CA THR A 18 -2.72 2.52 0.95
C THR A 18 -2.81 1.29 0.05
N GLY A 19 -3.87 0.48 0.14
CA GLY A 19 -3.97 -0.81 -0.54
C GLY A 19 -4.62 -0.83 -1.93
N LEU A 20 -5.32 0.23 -2.36
CA LEU A 20 -6.08 0.23 -3.62
C LEU A 20 -5.82 1.43 -4.53
N ALA A 21 -4.92 2.34 -4.15
CA ALA A 21 -4.68 3.55 -4.92
C ALA A 21 -3.68 3.29 -6.06
N GLN A 22 -4.12 2.60 -7.12
CA GLN A 22 -3.46 2.77 -8.42
C GLN A 22 -3.75 4.21 -8.86
N ASP A 23 -2.70 4.97 -9.21
CA ASP A 23 -2.83 6.36 -9.66
C ASP A 23 -3.84 6.42 -10.82
N GLU A 24 -4.83 7.31 -10.75
CA GLU A 24 -5.88 7.45 -11.77
C GLU A 24 -5.28 7.69 -13.17
N ARG A 25 -4.09 8.32 -13.22
CA ARG A 25 -3.28 8.52 -14.43
C ARG A 25 -2.76 7.23 -15.06
N CYS A 26 -2.92 6.07 -14.43
CA CYS A 26 -2.52 4.77 -14.97
C CYS A 26 -3.71 3.91 -15.41
N VAL A 27 -4.94 4.36 -15.17
CA VAL A 27 -6.15 3.57 -15.49
C VAL A 27 -7.14 4.33 -16.38
N ASP A 28 -6.93 5.63 -16.56
CA ASP A 28 -7.81 6.46 -17.37
C ASP A 28 -7.86 6.00 -18.83
N LEU A 29 -9.08 5.89 -19.37
CA LEU A 29 -9.37 5.48 -20.74
C LEU A 29 -9.05 6.64 -21.69
N MET A 30 -8.36 6.36 -22.79
CA MET A 30 -8.08 7.38 -23.80
C MET A 30 -9.38 8.08 -24.22
N LYS A 31 -9.41 9.40 -24.04
CA LYS A 31 -10.52 10.24 -24.48
C LYS A 31 -10.10 10.98 -25.74
N ASP A 32 -10.79 10.72 -26.83
CA ASP A 32 -10.60 11.42 -28.10
C ASP A 32 -11.01 12.89 -27.92
N SER A 33 -10.10 13.82 -28.20
CA SER A 33 -10.38 15.25 -28.18
C SER A 33 -9.58 15.96 -29.27
N SER A 34 -10.21 16.94 -29.92
CA SER A 34 -9.74 17.60 -31.15
C SER A 34 -8.39 18.32 -31.01
N CYS A 35 -7.33 17.72 -31.58
CA CYS A 35 -5.99 18.27 -31.90
C CYS A 35 -5.22 18.94 -30.74
N GLN A 36 -3.90 19.18 -30.69
CA GLN A 36 -2.75 19.18 -31.60
C GLN A 36 -1.59 18.61 -30.77
N SER A 37 -0.94 17.53 -31.21
CA SER A 37 0.21 16.96 -30.47
C SER A 37 1.47 17.03 -31.31
N ASP A 38 2.25 18.09 -31.12
CA ASP A 38 3.65 18.13 -31.53
C ASP A 38 4.51 17.39 -30.49
N GLY A 39 4.70 16.09 -30.72
CA GLY A 39 5.69 15.29 -29.98
C GLY A 39 5.25 13.86 -29.65
N PRO A 40 6.21 12.94 -29.41
CA PRO A 40 5.94 11.58 -28.98
C PRO A 40 5.28 11.59 -27.59
N ARG A 41 4.15 10.90 -27.45
CA ARG A 41 3.47 10.68 -26.16
C ARG A 41 3.45 9.19 -25.81
N PHE A 42 3.36 8.89 -24.53
CA PHE A 42 3.29 7.54 -23.99
C PHE A 42 2.04 7.40 -23.13
N PHE A 43 1.43 6.23 -23.09
CA PHE A 43 0.30 5.93 -22.20
C PHE A 43 0.55 4.59 -21.52
N TYR A 44 0.01 4.41 -20.32
CA TYR A 44 0.08 3.13 -19.65
C TYR A 44 -1.09 2.25 -20.09
N ASN A 45 -0.77 1.10 -20.66
CA ASN A 45 -1.73 0.07 -21.01
C ASN A 45 -1.82 -0.92 -19.85
N SER A 46 -2.91 -0.85 -19.08
CA SER A 46 -3.17 -1.74 -17.94
C SER A 46 -3.35 -3.20 -18.35
N THR A 47 -3.93 -3.48 -19.52
CA THR A 47 -4.11 -4.84 -20.05
C THR A 47 -2.77 -5.52 -20.34
N ARG A 48 -1.76 -4.77 -20.78
CA ARG A 48 -0.42 -5.27 -21.09
C ARG A 48 0.62 -4.93 -20.02
N SER A 49 0.18 -4.32 -18.92
CA SER A 49 0.99 -3.77 -17.83
C SER A 49 2.24 -3.04 -18.31
N ARG A 50 2.11 -2.22 -19.37
CA ARG A 50 3.27 -1.56 -19.96
C ARG A 50 2.98 -0.18 -20.56
N CYS A 51 3.96 0.71 -20.47
CA CYS A 51 3.93 2.00 -21.15
C CYS A 51 4.17 1.82 -22.65
N GLN A 52 3.26 2.31 -23.47
CA GLN A 52 3.30 2.22 -24.92
C GLN A 52 3.34 3.61 -25.54
N ARG A 53 4.04 3.72 -26.66
CA ARG A 53 4.03 4.96 -27.45
C ARG A 53 2.65 5.12 -28.09
N LEU A 54 2.06 6.29 -27.94
CA LEU A 54 0.90 6.71 -28.71
C LEU A 54 1.37 7.08 -30.12
N VAL A 55 0.92 6.32 -31.12
CA VAL A 55 1.27 6.51 -32.53
C VAL A 55 0.05 7.08 -33.25
N GLY A 56 0.01 8.40 -33.39
CA GLY A 56 -1.13 9.11 -33.98
C GLY A 56 -2.38 9.07 -33.10
N GLY A 57 -3.25 10.05 -33.28
CA GLY A 57 -4.47 10.24 -32.48
C GLY A 57 -4.52 11.63 -31.84
N CYS A 58 -5.74 12.11 -31.68
CA CYS A 58 -6.04 13.33 -30.96
C CYS A 58 -6.69 12.92 -29.63
N GLY A 59 -6.26 13.51 -28.52
CA GLY A 59 -6.72 13.07 -27.20
C GLY A 59 -5.56 12.85 -26.24
N SER A 60 -5.49 13.72 -25.24
CA SER A 60 -4.66 13.53 -24.06
C SER A 60 -5.60 13.45 -22.88
N ASN A 61 -5.59 12.33 -22.19
CA ASN A 61 -6.19 12.22 -20.87
C ASN A 61 -5.07 12.24 -19.81
N ASN A 62 -5.43 11.97 -18.56
CA ASN A 62 -4.48 11.93 -17.46
C ASN A 62 -3.48 10.75 -17.60
N ASN A 63 -3.83 9.72 -18.37
CA ASN A 63 -2.98 8.59 -18.75
C ASN A 63 -2.17 8.84 -20.03
N THR A 64 -1.61 10.05 -20.15
CA THR A 64 -0.74 10.43 -21.26
C THR A 64 0.49 11.19 -20.74
N PHE A 65 1.67 10.66 -21.02
CA PHE A 65 2.97 11.11 -20.53
C PHE A 65 3.85 11.59 -21.69
N LYS A 66 4.69 12.59 -21.44
CA LYS A 66 5.64 13.12 -22.44
C LYS A 66 6.86 12.23 -22.64
N THR A 67 7.23 11.44 -21.64
CA THR A 67 8.40 10.55 -21.67
C THR A 67 8.01 9.16 -21.21
N LEU A 68 8.72 8.15 -21.74
CA LEU A 68 8.55 6.76 -21.32
C LEU A 68 8.87 6.59 -19.84
N GLU A 69 9.94 7.25 -19.38
CA GLU A 69 10.39 7.22 -17.99
C GLU A 69 9.31 7.76 -17.04
N SER A 70 8.69 8.90 -17.35
CA SER A 70 7.62 9.44 -16.52
C SER A 70 6.41 8.51 -16.43
N CYS A 71 6.09 7.79 -17.51
CA CYS A 71 5.03 6.79 -17.50
C CYS A 71 5.41 5.57 -16.64
N GLN A 72 6.63 5.06 -16.80
CA GLN A 72 7.11 3.88 -16.09
C GLN A 72 7.25 4.16 -14.59
N THR A 73 7.89 5.25 -14.20
CA THR A 73 8.06 5.63 -12.80
C THR A 73 6.72 5.74 -12.07
N LEU A 74 5.69 6.25 -12.76
CA LEU A 74 4.38 6.50 -12.17
C LEU A 74 3.50 5.24 -12.16
N CYS A 75 3.51 4.45 -13.22
CA CYS A 75 2.60 3.31 -13.37
C CYS A 75 3.20 1.94 -13.09
N TYR A 76 4.54 1.79 -13.12
CA TYR A 76 5.22 0.54 -12.74
C TYR A 76 5.55 0.51 -11.24
N GLY A 77 5.50 1.65 -10.55
CA GLY A 77 5.68 1.74 -9.10
C GLY A 77 4.58 1.06 -8.26
N ASN A 78 3.55 0.51 -8.91
CA ASN A 78 2.44 -0.18 -8.26
C ASN A 78 2.46 -1.71 -8.48
N GLY A 79 3.65 -2.29 -8.67
CA GLY A 79 3.88 -3.70 -8.38
C GLY A 79 3.70 -3.95 -6.88
N ASN A 80 2.45 -4.04 -6.44
CA ASN A 80 1.99 -4.22 -5.06
C ASN A 80 2.34 -5.60 -4.47
N SER A 81 3.60 -6.02 -4.59
CA SER A 81 4.14 -7.24 -3.98
C SER A 81 5.18 -6.93 -2.90
N ASP A 82 5.87 -5.79 -2.94
CA ASP A 82 6.97 -5.55 -2.00
C ASP A 82 6.52 -4.86 -0.70
N PHE A 83 5.58 -3.92 -0.78
CA PHE A 83 5.08 -3.20 0.40
C PHE A 83 4.16 -4.06 1.28
N ASN A 84 3.34 -4.91 0.66
CA ASN A 84 2.38 -5.79 1.35
C ASN A 84 3.07 -6.90 2.15
N ILE A 85 4.20 -7.43 1.66
CA ILE A 85 4.97 -8.46 2.36
C ILE A 85 5.70 -7.85 3.56
N LEU A 86 6.40 -6.72 3.38
CA LEU A 86 7.12 -6.07 4.47
C LEU A 86 6.17 -5.58 5.56
N PHE A 87 5.02 -5.01 5.16
CA PHE A 87 3.98 -4.63 6.10
C PHE A 87 3.43 -5.83 6.87
N GLY A 88 3.13 -6.94 6.19
CA GLY A 88 2.72 -8.19 6.82
C GLY A 88 3.74 -8.75 7.81
N ILE A 89 5.03 -8.70 7.46
CA ILE A 89 6.13 -9.13 8.35
C ILE A 89 6.20 -8.22 9.59
N ILE A 90 6.13 -6.90 9.43
CA ILE A 90 6.17 -5.95 10.54
C ILE A 90 4.98 -6.19 11.49
N VAL A 91 3.77 -6.35 10.95
CA VAL A 91 2.57 -6.64 11.75
C VAL A 91 2.72 -7.95 12.50
N LEU A 92 3.20 -9.01 11.84
CA LEU A 92 3.42 -10.32 12.46
C LEU A 92 4.43 -10.24 13.61
N MET A 93 5.54 -9.52 13.41
CA MET A 93 6.57 -9.33 14.44
C MET A 93 6.03 -8.54 15.64
N VAL A 94 5.27 -7.47 15.41
CA VAL A 94 4.66 -6.67 16.49
C VAL A 94 3.65 -7.50 17.28
N VAL A 95 2.77 -8.24 16.59
CA VAL A 95 1.78 -9.09 17.24
C VAL A 95 2.46 -10.18 18.07
N PHE A 96 3.49 -10.83 17.53
CA PHE A 96 4.26 -11.83 18.27
C PHE A 96 4.91 -11.26 19.53
N MET A 97 5.54 -10.08 19.44
CA MET A 97 6.15 -9.42 20.60
C MET A 97 5.13 -9.03 21.68
N VAL A 98 3.96 -8.53 21.28
CA VAL A 98 2.86 -8.21 22.21
C VAL A 98 2.32 -9.47 22.90
N ILE A 99 2.15 -10.57 22.16
CA ILE A 99 1.69 -11.85 22.72
C ILE A 99 2.73 -12.39 23.71
N VAL A 100 4.01 -12.44 23.32
CA VAL A 100 5.09 -12.98 24.16
C VAL A 100 5.22 -12.17 25.45
N THR A 101 5.20 -10.84 25.37
CA THR A 101 5.30 -9.98 26.55
C THR A 101 4.10 -10.14 27.48
N PHE A 102 2.88 -10.24 26.94
CA PHE A 102 1.68 -10.49 27.74
C PHE A 102 1.72 -11.85 28.43
N VAL A 103 2.07 -12.91 27.69
CA VAL A 103 2.21 -14.27 28.24
C VAL A 103 3.30 -14.30 29.31
N ALA A 104 4.46 -13.70 29.05
CA ALA A 104 5.55 -13.64 30.03
C ALA A 104 5.11 -12.90 31.30
N PHE A 105 4.40 -11.78 31.18
CA PHE A 105 3.87 -11.05 32.32
C PHE A 105 2.88 -11.90 33.13
N VAL A 106 1.92 -12.55 32.47
CA VAL A 106 0.96 -13.46 33.12
C VAL A 106 1.67 -14.60 33.82
N VAL A 107 2.66 -15.22 33.18
CA VAL A 107 3.47 -16.29 33.78
C VAL A 107 4.21 -15.76 35.01
N LEU A 108 4.89 -14.62 34.92
CA LEU A 108 5.59 -14.01 36.06
C LEU A 108 4.65 -13.73 37.22
N VAL A 109 3.46 -13.20 36.96
CA VAL A 109 2.45 -12.96 38.00
C VAL A 109 2.00 -14.28 38.62
N VAL A 110 1.68 -15.30 37.84
CA VAL A 110 1.28 -16.61 38.36
C VAL A 110 2.39 -17.25 39.18
N GLN A 111 3.64 -17.20 38.71
CA GLN A 111 4.79 -17.74 39.43
C GLN A 111 5.04 -16.96 40.72
N TYR A 112 4.92 -15.64 40.68
CA TYR A 112 5.01 -14.78 41.86
C TYR A 112 3.93 -15.15 42.90
N CYS A 113 2.68 -15.29 42.47
CA CYS A 113 1.57 -15.69 43.34
C CYS A 113 1.77 -17.09 43.93
N ARG A 114 2.22 -18.07 43.14
CA ARG A 114 2.55 -19.42 43.63
C ARG A 114 3.66 -19.40 44.67
N ARG A 115 4.70 -18.59 44.44
CA ARG A 115 5.83 -18.41 45.37
C ARG A 115 5.37 -17.80 46.69
N ALA A 116 4.52 -16.76 46.64
CA ALA A 116 3.97 -16.12 47.82
C ALA A 116 3.13 -17.09 48.67
N SER A 117 2.30 -17.93 48.02
CA SER A 117 1.48 -18.94 48.71
C SER A 117 2.29 -20.08 49.35
N SER A 118 3.53 -20.33 48.92
CA SER A 118 4.38 -21.37 49.51
C SER A 118 5.12 -20.91 50.77
N ASN A 119 5.20 -19.59 51.00
CA ASN A 119 6.00 -19.00 52.07
C ASN A 119 5.15 -18.48 53.25
N GLY A 120 3.82 -18.54 53.15
CA GLY A 120 2.88 -18.22 54.22
C GLY A 120 2.16 -19.47 54.69
#